data_AF-A0AAV5VV26-F1
#
_entry.id   AF-A0AAV5VV26-F1
#
_cell.length_a   1.000
_cell.length_b   1.000
_cell.length_c   1.000
_cell.angle_alpha   90.00
_cell.angle_beta   90.00
_cell.angle_gamma   90.00
#
_symmetry.space_group_name_H-M   'P 1'
#
loop_
_entity.id
_entity.type
_entity.pdbx_description
1 polymer ?
#
loop_
_entity_poly.entity_id
_entity_poly.type
_entity_poly.pdbx_seq_one_letter_code
_entity_poly.pdbx_strand_id
1 'polypeptide(L)'
;QLLPQIGVAAGSFCTLGIGIDRLISVMLMGTSRKMSFTVYMTIHFVGMAIFASYSVYLIVAYYQHQMVICSIPSPYHGRSVQLWTHSLIVVNLLSVVVYFATWRAIKKINAPQQTRRVFRCICIVMIFDVGGWTITMSVLTVIYMVDLTEGTRFSIHYIAGIFVNFGVAIKAALYYWISTEYRAAMRTVL
;
A
#
# COMPACT_ATOMS: atom_id res chain seq x y z
N GLN A 1 18.11 -2.69 7.87
CA GLN A 1 16.97 -1.96 7.28
C GLN A 1 15.67 -2.79 7.27
N LEU A 2 15.44 -3.63 8.29
CA LEU A 2 14.30 -4.56 8.31
C LEU A 2 12.98 -3.84 8.66
N LEU A 3 13.04 -2.89 9.60
CA LEU A 3 11.86 -2.18 10.11
C LEU A 3 11.08 -1.43 9.01
N PRO A 4 11.73 -0.64 8.12
CA PRO A 4 11.03 0.01 7.02
C PRO A 4 10.42 -0.97 6.02
N GLN A 5 11.03 -2.15 5.83
CA GLN A 5 10.50 -3.17 4.91
C GLN A 5 9.22 -3.79 5.43
N ILE A 6 9.20 -4.13 6.72
CA ILE A 6 7.99 -4.63 7.37
C ILE A 6 6.90 -3.55 7.29
N GLY A 7 7.26 -2.27 7.50
CA GLY A 7 6.33 -1.15 7.35
C GLY A 7 5.74 -1.03 5.94
N VAL A 8 6.55 -1.17 4.89
CA VAL A 8 6.08 -1.15 3.50
C VAL A 8 5.17 -2.36 3.21
N ALA A 9 5.60 -3.57 3.58
CA ALA A 9 4.83 -4.79 3.34
C ALA A 9 3.49 -4.76 4.07
N ALA A 10 3.50 -4.39 5.35
CA ALA A 10 2.31 -4.25 6.17
C ALA A 10 1.40 -3.14 5.62
N GLY A 11 1.96 -1.99 5.25
CA GLY A 11 1.22 -0.86 4.68
C GLY A 11 0.49 -1.23 3.39
N SER A 12 1.18 -1.86 2.43
CA SER A 12 0.57 -2.32 1.17
C SER A 12 -0.53 -3.35 1.39
N PHE A 13 -0.34 -4.29 2.32
CA PHE A 13 -1.37 -5.29 2.62
C PHE A 13 -2.56 -4.71 3.40
N CYS A 14 -2.32 -3.78 4.33
CA CYS A 14 -3.37 -3.00 5.01
C CYS A 14 -4.25 -2.27 4.01
N THR A 15 -3.63 -1.62 3.03
CA THR A 15 -4.32 -0.90 1.97
C THR A 15 -5.28 -1.81 1.19
N LEU A 16 -4.83 -3.01 0.81
CA LEU A 16 -5.67 -4.03 0.20
C LEU A 16 -6.81 -4.48 1.13
N GLY A 17 -6.48 -4.74 2.40
CA GLY A 17 -7.41 -5.14 3.44
C GLY A 17 -8.54 -4.13 3.66
N ILE A 18 -8.22 -2.83 3.70
CA ILE A 18 -9.23 -1.75 3.76
C ILE A 18 -10.13 -1.80 2.53
N GLY A 19 -9.59 -2.08 1.33
CA GLY A 19 -10.39 -2.25 0.13
C GLY A 19 -11.40 -3.39 0.25
N ILE A 20 -10.93 -4.56 0.73
CA ILE A 20 -11.74 -5.77 0.93
C ILE A 20 -12.81 -5.52 2.00
N ASP A 21 -12.45 -4.85 3.09
CA ASP A 21 -13.37 -4.43 4.16
C ASP A 21 -14.56 -3.65 3.62
N ARG A 22 -14.27 -2.64 2.80
CA ARG A 22 -15.31 -1.79 2.22
C ARG A 22 -16.15 -2.55 1.20
N LEU A 23 -15.54 -3.45 0.42
CA LEU A 23 -16.27 -4.28 -0.53
C LEU A 23 -17.27 -5.19 0.20
N ILE A 24 -16.79 -5.92 1.22
CA ILE A 24 -17.61 -6.82 2.02
C ILE A 24 -18.69 -6.04 2.75
N SER A 25 -18.37 -4.91 3.38
CA SER A 25 -19.35 -4.06 4.07
C SER A 25 -20.49 -3.61 3.14
N VAL A 26 -20.17 -3.26 1.89
CA VAL A 26 -21.16 -2.84 0.89
C VAL A 26 -21.98 -4.02 0.37
N MET A 27 -21.37 -5.18 0.17
CA MET A 27 -22.06 -6.41 -0.25
C MET A 27 -22.99 -6.95 0.85
N LEU A 28 -22.56 -6.87 2.11
CA LEU A 28 -23.34 -7.26 3.29
C LEU A 28 -24.46 -6.26 3.60
N MET A 29 -24.32 -4.96 3.27
CA MET A 29 -25.50 -4.07 3.30
C MET A 29 -26.61 -4.56 2.36
N GLY A 30 -26.26 -5.26 1.28
CA GLY A 30 -27.23 -5.89 0.37
C GLY A 30 -27.72 -7.29 0.81
N THR A 31 -27.10 -7.91 1.82
CA THR A 31 -27.40 -9.30 2.24
C THR A 31 -27.34 -9.42 3.76
N SER A 32 -28.41 -9.85 4.45
CA SER A 32 -28.49 -9.91 5.93
C SER A 32 -27.54 -10.92 6.64
N ARG A 33 -26.40 -11.27 6.05
CA ARG A 33 -25.43 -12.20 6.58
C ARG A 33 -24.40 -11.46 7.42
N LYS A 34 -24.24 -11.85 8.69
CA LYS A 34 -23.18 -11.34 9.57
C LYS A 34 -21.96 -12.25 9.48
N MET A 35 -20.82 -11.71 9.06
CA MET A 35 -19.53 -12.35 9.25
C MET A 35 -19.03 -12.07 10.68
N SER A 36 -18.41 -13.05 11.33
CA SER A 36 -17.81 -12.82 12.64
C SER A 36 -16.57 -11.94 12.51
N PHE A 37 -16.52 -10.88 13.31
CA PHE A 37 -15.42 -9.91 13.33
C PHE A 37 -14.06 -10.60 13.58
N THR A 38 -14.04 -11.59 14.47
CA THR A 38 -12.82 -12.34 14.81
C THR A 38 -12.22 -13.05 13.61
N VAL A 39 -13.03 -13.81 12.86
CA VAL A 39 -12.53 -14.55 11.67
C VAL A 39 -12.02 -13.58 10.62
N TYR A 40 -12.73 -12.47 10.43
CA TYR A 40 -12.35 -11.44 9.48
C TYR A 40 -11.00 -10.79 9.80
N MET A 41 -10.79 -10.39 11.06
CA MET A 41 -9.52 -9.82 11.52
C MET A 41 -8.39 -10.85 11.44
N THR A 42 -8.63 -12.11 11.85
CA THR A 42 -7.62 -13.17 11.77
C THR A 42 -7.13 -13.39 10.34
N ILE A 43 -8.03 -13.42 9.35
CA ILE A 43 -7.64 -13.57 7.93
C ILE A 43 -6.73 -12.42 7.48
N HIS A 44 -7.06 -11.17 7.85
CA HIS A 44 -6.26 -10.00 7.50
C HIS A 44 -4.88 -10.00 8.15
N PHE A 45 -4.81 -10.33 9.44
CA PHE A 45 -3.55 -10.42 10.17
C PHE A 45 -2.66 -11.55 9.66
N VAL A 46 -3.24 -12.72 9.37
CA VAL A 46 -2.51 -13.86 8.80
C VAL A 46 -1.98 -13.51 7.41
N GLY A 47 -2.79 -12.88 6.55
CA GLY A 47 -2.33 -12.45 5.23
C GLY A 47 -1.19 -11.43 5.30
N MET A 48 -1.27 -10.47 6.22
CA MET A 48 -0.22 -9.49 6.46
C MET A 48 1.07 -10.14 6.97
N ALA A 49 0.96 -11.08 7.91
CA ALA A 49 2.09 -11.83 8.44
C ALA A 49 2.77 -12.65 7.34
N ILE A 50 2.01 -13.36 6.51
CA ILE A 50 2.55 -14.13 5.38
C ILE A 50 3.32 -13.22 4.41
N PHE A 51 2.75 -12.07 4.04
CA PHE A 51 3.40 -11.14 3.10
C PHE A 51 4.66 -10.49 3.69
N ALA A 52 4.63 -10.14 4.98
CA ALA A 52 5.80 -9.63 5.69
C ALA A 52 6.90 -10.71 5.80
N SER A 53 6.54 -11.95 6.17
CA SER A 53 7.46 -13.08 6.25
C SER A 53 8.09 -13.39 4.89
N TYR A 54 7.31 -13.34 3.80
CA TYR A 54 7.84 -13.49 2.44
C TYR A 54 8.88 -12.41 2.09
N SER A 55 8.61 -11.16 2.46
CA SER A 55 9.55 -10.05 2.26
C SER A 55 10.86 -10.26 3.04
N VAL A 56 10.77 -10.73 4.29
CA VAL A 56 11.94 -11.08 5.11
C VAL A 56 12.71 -12.26 4.51
N TYR A 57 12.00 -13.29 4.05
CA TYR A 57 12.60 -14.45 3.39
C TYR A 57 13.43 -14.04 2.17
N LEU A 58 12.93 -13.14 1.33
CA LEU A 58 13.68 -12.63 0.16
C LEU A 58 14.98 -11.91 0.55
N ILE A 59 15.02 -11.24 1.70
CA ILE A 59 16.22 -10.58 2.21
C ILE A 59 17.24 -11.61 2.71
N VAL A 60 16.79 -12.61 3.47
CA VAL A 60 17.67 -13.62 4.07
C VAL A 60 18.21 -14.60 3.02
N ALA A 61 17.36 -15.09 2.11
CA ALA A 61 17.73 -16.10 1.12
C ALA A 61 18.71 -15.58 0.06
N TYR A 62 18.66 -14.28 -0.27
CA TYR A 62 19.53 -13.64 -1.26
C TYR A 62 20.56 -12.70 -0.60
N TYR A 63 20.91 -12.96 0.66
CA TYR A 63 21.85 -12.12 1.39
C TYR A 63 23.24 -12.16 0.75
N GLN A 64 23.77 -11.00 0.41
CA GLN A 64 25.12 -10.80 -0.10
C GLN A 64 25.78 -9.72 0.78
N HIS A 65 26.99 -9.97 1.26
CA HIS A 65 27.69 -9.01 2.10
C HIS A 65 28.35 -7.94 1.23
N GLN A 66 27.71 -6.76 1.13
CA GLN A 66 28.20 -5.62 0.37
C GLN A 66 27.89 -4.31 1.10
N MET A 67 28.80 -3.33 1.00
CA MET A 67 28.55 -1.98 1.53
C MET A 67 27.59 -1.25 0.59
N VAL A 68 26.35 -1.10 1.02
CA VAL A 68 25.28 -0.45 0.25
C VAL A 68 24.78 0.80 0.96
N ILE A 69 24.42 1.82 0.18
CA ILE A 69 23.81 3.04 0.72
C ILE A 69 22.40 2.72 1.21
N CYS A 70 22.03 3.25 2.37
CA CYS A 70 20.73 3.04 2.99
C CYS A 70 19.58 3.52 2.08
N SER A 71 18.92 2.60 1.39
CA SER A 71 17.69 2.85 0.62
C SER A 71 16.64 1.76 0.86
N ILE A 72 15.40 1.99 0.45
CA ILE A 72 14.34 0.96 0.59
C ILE A 72 14.65 -0.30 -0.24
N PRO A 73 15.15 -0.25 -1.49
CA PRO A 73 15.46 -1.49 -2.22
C PRO A 73 16.82 -2.11 -1.84
N SER A 74 17.72 -1.41 -1.13
CA SER A 74 19.08 -1.92 -0.85
C SER A 74 19.22 -3.24 -0.09
N PRO A 75 18.29 -3.70 0.77
CA PRO A 75 18.42 -5.02 1.38
C PRO A 75 18.12 -6.17 0.40
N TYR A 76 17.51 -5.88 -0.75
CA TYR A 76 17.27 -6.87 -1.80
C TYR A 76 18.43 -6.83 -2.81
N HIS A 77 18.91 -8.00 -3.21
CA HIS A 77 20.04 -8.15 -4.12
C HIS A 77 19.66 -8.97 -5.35
N GLY A 78 20.13 -8.53 -6.52
CA GLY A 78 19.89 -9.21 -7.80
C GLY A 78 18.41 -9.50 -8.05
N ARG A 79 18.08 -10.79 -8.21
CA ARG A 79 16.72 -11.25 -8.52
C ARG A 79 15.70 -10.97 -7.40
N SER A 80 16.12 -10.79 -6.15
CA SER A 80 15.17 -10.54 -5.06
C SER A 80 14.54 -9.14 -5.13
N VAL A 81 15.23 -8.16 -5.73
CA VAL A 81 14.68 -6.82 -6.02
C VAL A 81 13.51 -6.93 -6.98
N GLN A 82 13.70 -7.65 -8.09
CA GLN A 82 12.67 -7.85 -9.12
C GLN A 82 11.45 -8.58 -8.55
N LEU A 83 11.67 -9.66 -7.78
CA LEU A 83 10.59 -10.41 -7.13
C LEU A 83 9.81 -9.55 -6.14
N TRP A 84 10.50 -8.75 -5.32
CA TRP A 84 9.87 -7.83 -4.38
C TRP A 84 9.06 -6.74 -5.11
N THR A 85 9.65 -6.10 -6.12
CA THR A 85 8.99 -5.09 -6.95
C THR A 85 7.74 -5.65 -7.65
N HIS A 86 7.82 -6.82 -8.28
CA HIS A 86 6.67 -7.46 -8.89
C HIS A 86 5.57 -7.79 -7.86
N SER A 87 5.95 -8.29 -6.68
CA SER A 87 5.00 -8.61 -5.61
C SER A 87 4.24 -7.36 -5.14
N LEU A 88 4.95 -6.23 -4.97
CA LEU A 88 4.32 -4.96 -4.63
C LEU A 88 3.41 -4.44 -5.74
N ILE A 89 3.82 -4.55 -7.01
CA ILE A 89 2.97 -4.16 -8.14
C ILE A 89 1.67 -4.99 -8.15
N VAL A 90 1.77 -6.30 -7.96
CA VAL A 90 0.61 -7.21 -7.92
C VAL A 90 -0.36 -6.82 -6.80
N VAL A 91 0.13 -6.59 -5.58
CA VAL A 91 -0.72 -6.19 -4.44
C VAL A 91 -1.38 -4.83 -4.66
N ASN A 92 -0.65 -3.87 -5.22
CA ASN A 92 -1.20 -2.55 -5.55
C ASN A 92 -2.27 -2.64 -6.67
N LEU A 93 -2.03 -3.43 -7.72
CA LEU A 93 -3.02 -3.66 -8.78
C LEU A 93 -4.27 -4.34 -8.25
N LEU A 94 -4.12 -5.37 -7.41
CA LEU A 94 -5.24 -6.03 -6.76
C LEU A 94 -6.05 -5.05 -5.91
N SER A 95 -5.38 -4.15 -5.19
CA SER A 95 -6.03 -3.09 -4.44
C SER A 95 -6.89 -2.22 -5.37
N VAL A 96 -6.35 -1.73 -6.48
CA VAL A 96 -7.10 -0.92 -7.46
C VAL A 96 -8.37 -1.65 -7.95
N VAL A 97 -8.26 -2.94 -8.27
CA VAL A 97 -9.41 -3.76 -8.71
C VAL A 97 -10.47 -3.83 -7.62
N VAL A 98 -10.08 -4.10 -6.38
CA VAL A 98 -11.00 -4.17 -5.23
C VAL A 98 -11.68 -2.82 -4.99
N TYR A 99 -10.93 -1.71 -5.00
CA TYR A 99 -11.51 -0.38 -4.84
C TYR A 99 -12.49 -0.04 -5.97
N PHE A 100 -12.16 -0.40 -7.21
CA PHE A 100 -13.06 -0.18 -8.34
C PHE A 100 -14.35 -1.02 -8.21
N ALA A 101 -14.24 -2.27 -7.75
CA ALA A 101 -15.41 -3.10 -7.45
C ALA A 101 -16.27 -2.46 -6.34
N THR A 102 -15.65 -1.96 -5.27
CA THR A 102 -16.35 -1.28 -4.18
C THR A 102 -17.05 -0.01 -4.67
N TRP A 103 -16.41 0.79 -5.53
CA TRP A 103 -17.03 1.96 -6.13
C TRP A 103 -18.29 1.61 -6.93
N ARG A 104 -18.21 0.57 -7.77
CA ARG A 104 -19.38 0.07 -8.53
C ARG A 104 -20.49 -0.40 -7.59
N ALA A 105 -20.14 -1.12 -6.53
CA ALA A 105 -21.11 -1.62 -5.55
C ALA A 105 -21.80 -0.47 -4.81
N ILE A 106 -21.04 0.54 -4.34
CA ILE A 106 -21.57 1.74 -3.67
C ILE A 106 -22.55 2.49 -4.58
N LYS A 107 -22.21 2.63 -5.86
CA LYS A 107 -23.06 3.29 -6.86
C LYS A 107 -24.36 2.49 -7.09
N LYS A 108 -24.28 1.15 -7.09
CA LYS A 108 -25.43 0.27 -7.28
C LYS A 108 -26.43 0.33 -6.12
N ILE A 109 -25.96 0.35 -4.88
CA ILE A 109 -26.83 0.31 -3.69
C ILE A 109 -27.32 1.69 -3.23
N ASN A 110 -27.00 2.75 -3.98
CA ASN A 110 -27.26 4.14 -3.57
C ASN A 110 -26.86 4.44 -2.12
N ALA A 111 -25.64 4.05 -1.73
CA ALA A 111 -25.21 4.12 -0.33
C ALA A 111 -25.33 5.54 0.26
N PRO A 112 -25.51 5.66 1.59
CA PRO A 112 -25.62 6.94 2.29
C PRO A 112 -24.45 7.90 1.99
N GLN A 113 -24.72 9.20 2.08
CA GLN A 113 -23.73 10.25 1.78
C GLN A 113 -22.46 10.13 2.63
N GLN A 114 -22.60 9.71 3.90
CA GLN A 114 -21.47 9.45 4.81
C GLN A 114 -20.54 8.35 4.28
N THR A 115 -21.09 7.21 3.86
CA THR A 115 -20.31 6.10 3.26
C THR A 115 -19.61 6.54 1.99
N ARG A 116 -20.28 7.30 1.12
CA ARG A 116 -19.68 7.86 -0.11
C ARG A 116 -18.53 8.82 0.20
N ARG A 117 -18.67 9.66 1.23
CA ARG A 117 -17.62 10.61 1.66
C ARG A 117 -16.40 9.89 2.19
N VAL A 118 -16.58 8.90 3.05
CA VAL A 118 -15.48 8.07 3.57
C VAL A 118 -14.79 7.33 2.43
N PHE A 119 -15.55 6.71 1.52
CA PHE A 119 -14.98 6.03 0.37
C PHE A 119 -14.19 6.98 -0.54
N ARG A 120 -14.70 8.19 -0.82
CA ARG A 120 -13.99 9.20 -1.60
C ARG A 120 -12.66 9.60 -0.96
N CYS A 121 -12.62 9.75 0.37
CA CYS A 121 -11.38 10.01 1.10
C CYS A 121 -10.34 8.91 0.87
N ILE A 122 -10.77 7.65 1.04
CA ILE A 122 -9.88 6.50 0.86
C ILE A 122 -9.40 6.39 -0.59
N CYS A 123 -10.27 6.61 -1.59
CA CYS A 123 -9.86 6.64 -3.00
C CYS A 123 -8.81 7.70 -3.29
N ILE A 124 -8.91 8.89 -2.69
CA ILE A 124 -7.90 9.94 -2.87
C ILE A 124 -6.58 9.49 -2.25
N VAL A 125 -6.60 8.96 -1.02
CA VAL A 125 -5.41 8.40 -0.36
C VAL A 125 -4.77 7.30 -1.23
N MET A 126 -5.59 6.44 -1.83
CA MET A 126 -5.14 5.37 -2.74
C MET A 126 -4.44 5.90 -3.99
N ILE A 127 -4.96 6.97 -4.59
CA ILE A 127 -4.34 7.57 -5.79
C ILE A 127 -2.94 8.07 -5.46
N PHE A 128 -2.75 8.71 -4.31
CA PHE A 128 -1.42 9.17 -3.89
C PHE A 128 -0.49 8.02 -3.50
N ASP A 129 -1.00 7.01 -2.80
CA ASP A 129 -0.21 5.86 -2.35
C ASP A 129 0.23 4.97 -3.52
N VAL A 130 -0.74 4.43 -4.27
CA VAL A 130 -0.49 3.57 -5.43
C VAL A 130 0.19 4.35 -6.55
N GLY A 131 -0.21 5.61 -6.77
CA GLY A 131 0.44 6.48 -7.75
C GLY A 131 1.90 6.72 -7.41
N GLY A 132 2.20 7.04 -6.15
CA GLY A 132 3.58 7.18 -5.66
C GLY A 132 4.41 5.92 -5.91
N TRP A 133 3.91 4.76 -5.51
CA TRP A 133 4.58 3.48 -5.76
C TRP A 133 4.75 3.16 -7.25
N THR A 134 3.73 3.42 -8.06
CA THR A 134 3.78 3.14 -9.51
C THR A 134 4.81 4.01 -10.20
N ILE A 135 4.83 5.33 -9.90
CA ILE A 135 5.83 6.26 -10.44
C ILE A 135 7.24 5.81 -10.05
N THR A 136 7.46 5.53 -8.77
CA THR A 136 8.77 5.06 -8.29
C THR A 136 9.19 3.78 -8.99
N MET A 137 8.34 2.76 -9.03
CA MET A 137 8.69 1.47 -9.66
C MET A 137 8.91 1.60 -11.18
N SER A 138 8.18 2.48 -11.85
CA SER A 138 8.37 2.76 -13.27
C SER A 138 9.73 3.41 -13.52
N VAL A 139 10.08 4.42 -12.72
CA VAL A 139 11.39 5.08 -12.77
C VAL A 139 12.51 4.09 -12.47
N LEU A 140 12.36 3.24 -11.46
CA LEU A 140 13.35 2.20 -11.15
C LEU A 140 13.52 1.24 -12.31
N THR A 141 12.43 0.74 -12.90
CA THR A 141 12.49 -0.20 -14.03
C THR A 141 13.22 0.41 -15.23
N VAL A 142 12.95 1.67 -15.56
CA VAL A 142 13.64 2.38 -16.66
C VAL A 142 15.13 2.51 -16.37
N ILE A 143 15.53 2.85 -15.13
CA ILE A 143 16.94 2.93 -14.74
C ILE A 143 17.64 1.58 -14.88
N TYR A 144 16.98 0.46 -14.55
CA TYR A 144 17.57 -0.87 -14.70
C TYR A 144 17.73 -1.31 -16.17
N MET A 145 17.02 -0.67 -17.11
CA MET A 145 17.11 -0.95 -18.55
C MET A 145 18.13 -0.08 -19.28
N VAL A 146 18.63 0.99 -18.64
CA VAL A 146 19.59 1.93 -19.22
C VAL A 146 20.93 1.79 -18.49
N ASP A 147 22.02 1.60 -19.24
CA ASP A 147 23.37 1.62 -18.67
C ASP A 147 23.75 3.05 -18.25
N LEU A 148 23.38 3.43 -17.03
CA LEU A 148 23.73 4.69 -16.39
C LEU A 148 24.95 4.52 -15.49
N THR A 149 25.73 5.59 -15.33
CA THR A 149 26.80 5.64 -14.32
C THR A 149 26.21 5.53 -12.91
N GLU A 150 26.94 4.86 -12.01
CA GLU A 150 26.51 4.58 -10.62
C GLU A 150 26.05 5.85 -9.87
N GLY A 151 26.73 6.98 -10.08
CA GLY A 151 26.35 8.26 -9.46
C GLY A 151 24.98 8.79 -9.93
N THR A 152 24.71 8.74 -11.24
CA THR A 152 23.42 9.17 -11.81
C THR A 152 22.29 8.24 -11.37
N ARG A 153 22.55 6.93 -11.35
CA ARG A 153 21.62 5.92 -10.86
C ARG A 153 21.21 6.19 -9.40
N PHE A 154 22.17 6.52 -8.55
CA PHE A 154 21.91 6.88 -7.15
C PHE A 154 21.00 8.10 -7.01
N SER A 155 21.32 9.21 -7.70
CA SER A 155 20.52 10.44 -7.63
C SER A 155 19.07 10.23 -8.06
N ILE A 156 18.83 9.48 -9.13
CA ILE A 156 17.48 9.22 -9.62
C ILE A 156 16.72 8.28 -8.68
N HIS A 157 17.38 7.25 -8.11
CA HIS A 157 16.78 6.41 -7.07
C HIS A 157 16.28 7.21 -5.87
N TYR A 158 17.05 8.21 -5.44
CA TYR A 158 16.67 9.08 -4.32
C TYR A 158 15.45 9.96 -4.65
N ILE A 159 15.46 10.59 -5.84
CA ILE A 159 14.33 11.39 -6.33
C ILE A 159 13.06 10.53 -6.47
N ALA A 160 13.19 9.31 -7.01
CA ALA A 160 12.09 8.38 -7.15
C ALA A 160 11.48 8.01 -5.79
N GLY A 161 12.29 7.92 -4.73
CA GLY A 161 11.82 7.67 -3.37
C GLY A 161 10.94 8.77 -2.77
N ILE A 162 11.08 10.03 -3.23
CA ILE A 162 10.31 11.17 -2.71
C ILE A 162 8.81 10.97 -2.94
N PHE A 163 8.41 10.40 -4.09
CA PHE A 163 7.00 10.18 -4.42
C PHE A 163 6.30 9.24 -3.43
N VAL A 164 6.95 8.13 -3.07
CA VAL A 164 6.41 7.20 -2.05
C VAL A 164 6.31 7.88 -0.69
N ASN A 165 7.37 8.58 -0.27
CA ASN A 165 7.39 9.25 1.03
C ASN A 165 6.31 10.34 1.12
N PHE A 166 6.10 11.11 0.04
CA PHE A 166 5.00 12.06 -0.05
C PHE A 166 3.64 11.38 0.04
N GLY A 167 3.45 10.26 -0.67
CA GLY A 167 2.24 9.44 -0.61
C GLY A 167 1.92 8.92 0.80
N VAL A 168 2.94 8.61 1.59
CA VAL A 168 2.78 8.23 3.01
C VAL A 168 2.46 9.44 3.90
N ALA A 169 3.19 10.55 3.72
CA ALA A 169 3.02 11.76 4.54
C ALA A 169 1.64 12.41 4.36
N ILE A 170 1.11 12.43 3.14
CA ILE A 170 -0.15 13.11 2.83
C ILE A 170 -1.39 12.40 3.41
N LYS A 171 -1.28 11.11 3.78
CA LYS A 171 -2.42 10.33 4.29
C LYS A 171 -3.04 10.96 5.53
N ALA A 172 -2.22 11.39 6.48
CA ALA A 172 -2.69 12.01 7.73
C ALA A 172 -3.48 13.30 7.45
N ALA A 173 -2.95 14.17 6.57
CA ALA A 173 -3.60 15.41 6.17
C ALA A 173 -4.95 15.15 5.46
N LEU A 174 -4.99 14.18 4.54
CA LEU A 174 -6.21 13.81 3.82
C LEU A 174 -7.29 13.25 4.75
N TYR A 175 -6.91 12.40 5.71
CA TYR A 175 -7.84 11.87 6.70
C TYR A 175 -8.40 12.99 7.58
N TYR A 176 -7.58 13.96 7.99
CA TYR A 176 -8.02 15.09 8.81
C TYR A 176 -8.94 16.07 8.08
N TRP A 177 -8.68 16.37 6.80
CA TRP A 177 -9.49 17.34 6.05
C TRP A 177 -10.81 16.76 5.53
N ILE A 178 -10.78 15.53 5.01
CA ILE A 178 -11.93 14.98 4.27
C ILE A 178 -12.89 14.24 5.20
N SER A 179 -12.39 13.43 6.14
CA SER A 179 -13.24 12.61 7.00
C SER A 179 -13.53 13.31 8.33
N THR A 180 -14.81 13.61 8.56
CA THR A 180 -15.30 14.19 9.80
C THR A 180 -15.09 13.26 10.99
N GLU A 181 -15.19 11.94 10.79
CA GLU A 181 -15.02 10.95 11.86
C GLU A 181 -13.56 10.83 12.28
N TYR A 182 -12.64 10.74 11.32
CA TYR A 182 -11.20 10.71 11.63
C TYR A 182 -10.75 12.01 12.29
N ARG A 183 -11.26 13.16 11.82
CA ARG A 183 -11.00 14.45 12.46
C ARG A 183 -11.55 14.52 13.88
N ALA A 184 -12.77 14.03 14.11
CA ALA A 184 -13.35 14.00 15.45
C ALA A 184 -12.51 13.13 16.39
N ALA A 185 -12.15 11.92 15.97
CA ALA A 185 -11.28 11.03 16.74
C ALA A 185 -9.90 11.65 17.05
N MET A 186 -9.26 12.29 16.06
CA MET A 186 -7.98 12.97 16.27
C MET A 186 -8.09 14.13 17.28
N ARG A 187 -9.19 14.90 17.26
CA ARG A 187 -9.44 15.98 18.22
C ARG A 187 -9.79 15.50 19.63
N THR A 188 -10.11 14.22 19.82
CA THR A 188 -10.33 13.64 21.14
C THR A 188 -9.02 13.18 21.78
N VAL A 189 -8.00 12.88 20.97
CA VAL A 189 -6.69 12.40 21.42
C VAL A 189 -5.67 13.54 21.59
N LEU A 190 -5.82 14.63 20.84
CA LEU A 190 -5.06 15.89 20.96
C LEU A 190 -5.74 16.84 21.93
#